data_AF-A0A365ZEE0-F1
#
_entry.id   AF-A0A365ZEE0-F1
#
_cell.length_a   1.000
_cell.length_b   1.000
_cell.length_c   1.000
_cell.angle_alpha   90.00
_cell.angle_beta   90.00
_cell.angle_gamma   90.00
#
_symmetry.space_group_name_H-M   'P 1'
#
loop_
_entity.id
_entity.type
_entity.pdbx_description
1 polymer ?
#
loop_
_entity_poly.entity_id
_entity_poly.type
_entity_poly.pdbx_seq_one_letter_code
_entity_poly.pdbx_strand_id
1 'polypeptide(L)'
;MRPVLAETGGEPLAYLRSEHAPNTFPALPVREDEEVFVWFARFTDEGHIDDHLDRLRRAERWRDEALPALSERWARPPQRLRLAPTDRSALR
;
A
#
# COMPACT_ATOMS: atom_id res chain seq x y z
N MET A 1 -0.36 5.53 -11.72
CA MET A 1 -0.82 4.88 -10.47
C MET A 1 -1.21 5.89 -9.39
N ARG A 2 -0.33 6.80 -8.93
CA ARG A 2 -0.68 7.81 -7.91
C ARG A 2 -1.97 8.61 -8.20
N PRO A 3 -2.23 9.07 -9.44
CA PRO A 3 -3.45 9.83 -9.73
C PRO A 3 -4.74 9.05 -9.44
N VAL A 4 -4.85 7.78 -9.86
CA VAL A 4 -6.08 7.00 -9.66
C VAL A 4 -6.32 6.61 -8.20
N LEU A 5 -5.25 6.45 -7.40
CA LEU A 5 -5.37 6.23 -5.96
C LEU A 5 -5.89 7.49 -5.26
N ALA A 6 -5.34 8.65 -5.61
CA ALA A 6 -5.76 9.95 -5.10
C ALA A 6 -7.22 10.28 -5.47
N GLU A 7 -7.57 10.13 -6.75
CA GLU A 7 -8.90 10.39 -7.30
C GLU A 7 -10.01 9.57 -6.61
N THR A 8 -9.65 8.39 -6.10
CA THR A 8 -10.58 7.51 -5.39
C THR A 8 -10.53 7.67 -3.88
N GLY A 9 -9.76 8.62 -3.35
CA GLY A 9 -9.68 8.96 -1.91
C GLY A 9 -8.52 8.31 -1.15
N GLY A 10 -7.68 7.52 -1.80
CA GLY A 10 -6.52 6.85 -1.22
C GLY A 10 -5.21 7.58 -1.51
N GLU A 11 -5.11 8.87 -1.22
CA GLU A 11 -3.87 9.65 -1.38
C GLU A 11 -2.73 8.99 -0.56
N PRO A 12 -1.62 8.59 -1.20
CA PRO A 12 -0.52 7.96 -0.48
C PRO A 12 0.19 8.95 0.47
N LEU A 13 0.23 8.62 1.75
CA LEU A 13 1.00 9.34 2.77
C LEU A 13 2.50 9.06 2.68
N ALA A 14 2.83 7.80 2.39
CA ALA A 14 4.20 7.33 2.25
C ALA A 14 4.22 6.11 1.33
N TYR A 15 5.36 5.92 0.67
CA TYR A 15 5.71 4.69 -0.01
C TYR A 15 7.11 4.27 0.43
N LEU A 16 7.27 2.97 0.65
CA LEU A 16 8.48 2.34 1.15
C LEU A 16 8.83 1.19 0.21
N ARG A 17 10.12 0.94 0.05
CA ARG A 17 10.65 -0.20 -0.68
C ARG A 17 11.68 -0.91 0.19
N SER A 18 11.99 -2.17 -0.13
CA SER A 18 13.12 -2.87 0.48
C SER A 18 14.39 -2.01 0.41
N GLU A 19 15.11 -1.97 1.52
CA GLU A 19 16.45 -1.38 1.64
C GLU A 19 17.47 -2.51 1.53
N HIS A 20 18.54 -2.28 0.77
CA HIS A 20 19.53 -3.30 0.43
C HIS A 20 20.80 -3.20 1.28
N ALA A 21 20.87 -2.22 2.19
CA ALA A 21 21.93 -2.16 3.19
C ALA A 21 21.89 -3.42 4.09
N PRO A 22 23.05 -3.99 4.44
CA PRO A 22 23.12 -5.14 5.34
C PRO A 22 22.44 -4.85 6.69
N ASN A 23 21.78 -5.85 7.26
CA ASN A 23 21.20 -5.70 8.60
C ASN A 23 22.29 -5.56 9.66
N THR A 24 22.37 -4.39 10.27
CA THR A 24 23.33 -4.10 11.34
C THR A 24 22.79 -4.43 12.74
N PHE A 25 21.57 -4.98 12.84
CA PHE A 25 20.94 -5.37 14.11
C PHE A 25 20.52 -6.85 14.11
N PRO A 26 21.44 -7.79 14.43
CA PRO A 26 21.22 -9.24 14.27
C PRO A 26 20.07 -9.83 15.09
N ALA A 27 19.69 -9.19 16.19
CA ALA A 27 18.58 -9.65 17.04
C ALA A 27 17.19 -9.51 16.37
N LEU A 28 17.10 -8.72 15.30
CA LEU A 28 15.91 -8.60 14.46
C LEU A 28 16.24 -9.07 13.04
N PRO A 29 16.12 -10.37 12.74
CA PRO A 29 16.41 -10.87 11.41
C PRO A 29 15.46 -10.24 10.39
N VAL A 30 16.02 -9.82 9.25
CA VAL A 30 15.27 -9.29 8.11
C VAL A 30 15.38 -10.26 6.93
N ARG A 31 14.46 -10.13 5.98
CA ARG A 31 14.49 -10.88 4.72
C ARG A 31 15.35 -10.09 3.74
N GLU A 32 16.55 -10.58 3.47
CA GLU A 32 17.53 -9.89 2.60
C GLU A 32 17.28 -10.15 1.11
N ASP A 33 16.64 -11.28 0.78
CA ASP A 33 16.38 -11.70 -0.60
C ASP A 33 14.95 -11.36 -1.10
N GLU A 34 14.20 -10.52 -0.38
CA GLU A 34 12.82 -10.16 -0.73
C GLU A 34 12.66 -8.69 -1.12
N GLU A 35 12.08 -8.47 -2.30
CA GLU A 35 11.64 -7.15 -2.77
C GLU A 35 10.20 -6.88 -2.34
N VAL A 36 10.00 -5.87 -1.49
CA VAL A 36 8.70 -5.48 -0.99
C VAL A 36 8.48 -4.00 -1.24
N PHE A 37 7.29 -3.67 -1.76
CA PHE A 37 6.79 -2.30 -1.86
C PHE A 37 5.58 -2.15 -0.94
N VAL A 38 5.59 -1.14 -0.08
CA VAL A 38 4.51 -0.82 0.86
C VAL A 38 4.10 0.63 0.68
N TRP A 39 2.82 0.93 0.78
CA TRP A 39 2.32 2.29 0.83
C TRP A 39 1.19 2.41 1.84
N PHE A 40 1.00 3.62 2.34
CA PHE A 40 -0.04 3.94 3.32
C PHE A 40 -0.96 5.02 2.75
N ALA A 41 -2.25 4.88 3.02
CA ALA A 41 -3.23 5.96 2.91
C ALA A 41 -4.01 6.03 4.22
N ARG A 42 -4.44 7.25 4.57
CA ARG A 42 -5.31 7.49 5.71
C ARG A 42 -6.70 7.85 5.21
N PHE A 43 -7.69 7.33 5.92
CA PHE A 43 -9.10 7.57 5.68
C PHE A 43 -9.72 8.07 6.97
N THR A 44 -10.81 8.83 6.84
CA THR A 44 -11.56 9.37 7.99
C THR A 44 -12.13 8.26 8.87
N ASP A 45 -12.65 7.21 8.25
CA ASP A 45 -13.25 6.05 8.91
C ASP A 45 -13.23 4.83 7.96
N GLU A 46 -13.73 3.68 8.45
CA GLU A 46 -13.79 2.45 7.68
C GLU A 46 -14.70 2.53 6.44
N GLY A 47 -15.78 3.31 6.49
CA GLY A 47 -16.69 3.50 5.35
C GLY A 47 -15.98 4.16 4.17
N HIS A 48 -15.11 5.14 4.44
CA HIS A 48 -14.28 5.75 3.41
C HIS A 48 -13.24 4.80 2.81
N ILE A 49 -12.76 3.81 3.58
CA ILE A 49 -11.90 2.75 3.04
C ILE A 49 -12.70 1.92 2.05
N ASP A 50 -13.91 1.49 2.43
CA ASP A 50 -14.75 0.66 1.57
C ASP A 50 -15.13 1.39 0.29
N ASP A 51 -15.59 2.63 0.39
CA ASP A 51 -15.90 3.50 -0.76
C ASP A 51 -14.70 3.68 -1.69
N HIS A 52 -13.51 3.91 -1.14
CA HIS A 52 -12.28 4.02 -1.94
C HIS A 52 -12.01 2.73 -2.72
N LEU A 53 -12.04 1.59 -2.05
CA LEU A 53 -11.78 0.29 -2.68
C LEU A 53 -12.81 -0.02 -3.76
N ASP A 54 -14.05 0.35 -3.53
CA ASP A 54 -15.14 0.18 -4.47
C ASP A 54 -15.03 1.07 -5.69
N ARG A 55 -14.64 2.34 -5.52
CA ARG A 55 -14.35 3.25 -6.64
C ARG A 55 -13.11 2.81 -7.40
N LEU A 56 -12.06 2.38 -6.71
CA LEU A 56 -10.82 1.90 -7.32
C LEU A 56 -11.08 0.67 -8.21
N ARG A 57 -11.87 -0.29 -7.75
CA ARG A 57 -12.27 -1.47 -8.56
C ARG A 57 -13.03 -1.10 -9.83
N ARG A 58 -13.81 -0.01 -9.80
CA ARG A 58 -14.63 0.47 -10.93
C ARG A 58 -13.91 1.43 -11.86
N ALA A 59 -12.78 2.01 -11.43
CA ALA A 59 -12.00 2.92 -12.26
C ALA A 59 -11.36 2.18 -13.44
N GLU A 60 -11.71 2.55 -14.67
CA GLU A 60 -11.24 1.91 -15.90
C GLU A 60 -9.71 1.89 -15.97
N ARG A 61 -9.07 3.03 -15.74
CA ARG A 61 -7.59 3.15 -15.68
C ARG A 61 -6.94 2.21 -14.65
N TRP A 62 -7.65 1.89 -13.56
CA TRP A 62 -7.15 0.93 -12.59
C TRP A 62 -7.35 -0.51 -13.09
N ARG A 63 -8.58 -0.85 -13.49
CA ARG A 63 -8.97 -2.20 -13.90
C ARG A 63 -8.25 -2.67 -15.17
N ASP A 64 -8.13 -1.80 -16.15
CA ASP A 64 -7.75 -2.17 -17.52
C ASP A 64 -6.27 -1.88 -17.81
N GLU A 65 -5.62 -0.99 -17.05
CA GLU A 65 -4.22 -0.63 -17.26
C GLU A 65 -3.34 -0.96 -16.06
N ALA A 66 -3.61 -0.33 -14.91
CA ALA A 66 -2.69 -0.38 -13.77
C ALA A 66 -2.62 -1.77 -13.11
N LEU A 67 -3.78 -2.39 -12.83
CA LEU A 67 -3.83 -3.67 -12.15
C LEU A 67 -3.19 -4.81 -12.99
N PRO A 68 -3.48 -4.97 -14.30
CA PRO A 68 -2.80 -5.96 -15.11
C PRO A 68 -1.28 -5.77 -15.15
N ALA A 69 -0.81 -4.54 -15.44
CA ALA A 69 0.62 -4.23 -15.56
C ALA A 69 1.39 -4.44 -14.25
N LEU A 70 0.75 -4.24 -13.10
CA LEU A 70 1.34 -4.53 -11.79
C LEU A 70 1.29 -6.02 -11.46
N SER A 71 0.20 -6.70 -11.79
CA SER A 71 0.02 -8.14 -11.50
C SER A 71 1.07 -9.00 -12.19
N GLU A 72 1.49 -8.65 -13.41
CA GLU A 72 2.59 -9.31 -14.13
C GLU A 72 3.93 -9.23 -13.40
N ARG A 73 4.12 -8.23 -12.53
CA ARG A 73 5.39 -7.98 -11.82
C ARG A 73 5.37 -8.51 -10.39
N TRP A 74 4.21 -8.90 -9.87
CA TRP A 74 4.08 -9.37 -8.51
C TRP A 74 4.51 -10.82 -8.40
N ALA A 75 5.49 -11.10 -7.53
CA ALA A 75 5.85 -12.48 -7.20
C ALA A 75 4.72 -13.23 -6.48
N ARG A 76 3.82 -12.51 -5.78
CA ARG A 76 2.70 -13.04 -4.99
C ARG A 76 1.55 -12.04 -4.96
N PRO A 77 0.31 -12.46 -4.69
CA PRO A 77 -0.81 -11.53 -4.50
C PRO A 77 -0.51 -10.46 -3.44
N PRO A 78 -0.91 -9.20 -3.67
CA PRO A 78 -0.61 -8.11 -2.75
C PRO A 78 -1.41 -8.28 -1.46
N GLN A 79 -0.77 -7.95 -0.34
CA GLN A 79 -1.45 -7.89 0.95
C GLN A 79 -2.07 -6.50 1.16
N ARG A 80 -3.27 -6.48 1.73
CA ARG A 80 -3.94 -5.26 2.17
C ARG A 80 -4.34 -5.41 3.62
N LEU A 81 -3.92 -4.46 4.44
CA LEU A 81 -4.22 -4.42 5.87
C LEU A 81 -5.04 -3.15 6.18
N ARG A 82 -5.98 -3.27 7.12
CA ARG A 82 -6.64 -2.12 7.75
C ARG A 82 -6.00 -1.90 9.11
N LEU A 83 -5.57 -0.67 9.38
CA LEU A 83 -4.84 -0.32 10.59
C LEU A 83 -5.62 0.74 11.36
N ALA A 84 -5.85 0.50 12.65
CA ALA A 84 -6.40 1.49 13.56
C ALA A 84 -5.26 2.18 14.33
N PRO A 85 -5.16 3.52 14.33
CA PRO A 85 -4.10 4.23 15.03
C PRO A 85 -4.26 4.12 16.57
N THR A 86 -3.20 3.64 17.24
CA THR A 86 -3.14 3.57 18.71
C THR A 86 -2.98 4.95 19.35
N ASP A 87 -3.05 5.04 20.68
CA ASP A 87 -3.07 6.30 21.43
C ASP A 87 -1.91 7.25 21.16
N ARG A 88 -0.75 6.71 20.82
CA ARG A 88 0.47 7.50 20.58
C ARG A 88 0.79 7.65 19.09
N SER A 89 -0.11 7.23 18.20
CA SER A 89 0.13 7.34 16.76
C SER A 89 0.09 8.81 16.33
N ALA A 90 1.14 9.24 15.62
CA ALA A 90 1.17 10.56 14.97
C ALA A 90 0.19 10.67 13.78
N LEU A 91 -0.42 9.55 13.37
CA LEU A 91 -1.38 9.47 12.28
C LEU A 91 -2.84 9.48 12.75
N ARG A 92 -3.10 9.80 14.03
CA ARG A 92 -4.45 10.04 14.54
C ARG A 92 -5.11 11.23 13.87
#